data_AF-A0A7X7KK71-F1
#
_entry.id   AF-A0A7X7KK71-F1
#
_cell.length_a   1.000
_cell.length_b   1.000
_cell.length_c   1.000
_cell.angle_alpha   90.00
_cell.angle_beta   90.00
_cell.angle_gamma   90.00
#
_symmetry.space_group_name_H-M   'P 1'
#
loop_
_entity.id
_entity.type
_entity.pdbx_description
1 polymer ?
#
loop_
_entity_poly.entity_id
_entity_poly.type
_entity_poly.pdbx_seq_one_letter_code
_entity_poly.pdbx_strand_id
1 'polypeptide(L)'
;MTPIRYGVCGLGRIGQVHCRHFTADREHYRLVAVCDRDRERAVQVAAEHGGTPHEHLDDFLAEPDMELAILATRSLDHAEHALQALAAGKMVLLEKPIAVTANDLRTLEQADRDYPGRLFFLHNHRFEPAFETIRSIIDSGLIGRLQVVKLCRHHPYRRRADWQTLLSCGGGQLSCWGPHLIDQALQYIGAPVKEVWSYLRRLASPGDADDHVRIILTGTNGIVAEIEISDAVTLPEPYCIARGDRGGLVCADEKQIRVRAIDPAFVLPDVSASAGQPPPSGGYGNNEPLPWIDKVLPVEPAGDMWRLVEDRIARHLFDAIRRGVTFPIKNADAFEVVRVTEQVKRQNPQFPWIG
;
A
#
# COMPACT_ATOMS: atom_id res chain seq x y z
N MET A 1 -9.12 23.44 -18.54
CA MET A 1 -8.65 22.15 -19.10
C MET A 1 -9.85 21.22 -19.19
N THR A 2 -9.87 20.26 -20.10
CA THR A 2 -11.01 19.35 -20.26
C THR A 2 -10.98 18.26 -19.17
N PRO A 3 -12.11 18.03 -18.44
CA PRO A 3 -12.22 16.94 -17.48
C PRO A 3 -11.86 15.59 -18.10
N ILE A 4 -11.31 14.67 -17.31
CA ILE A 4 -11.07 13.28 -17.71
C ILE A 4 -12.40 12.55 -17.67
N ARG A 5 -12.82 12.05 -18.83
CA ARG A 5 -13.99 11.17 -18.94
C ARG A 5 -13.58 9.77 -18.53
N TYR A 6 -14.10 9.32 -17.40
CA TYR A 6 -13.71 8.05 -16.82
C TYR A 6 -14.91 7.13 -16.61
N GLY A 7 -14.64 5.84 -16.53
CA GLY A 7 -15.59 4.84 -16.08
C GLY A 7 -15.02 3.98 -14.98
N VAL A 8 -15.90 3.31 -14.23
CA VAL A 8 -15.51 2.40 -13.15
C VAL A 8 -16.10 1.01 -13.40
N CYS A 9 -15.24 -0.01 -13.44
CA CYS A 9 -15.65 -1.41 -13.56
C CYS A 9 -15.36 -2.16 -12.25
N GLY A 10 -16.37 -2.87 -11.72
CA GLY A 10 -16.36 -3.49 -10.40
C GLY A 10 -16.89 -2.52 -9.35
N LEU A 11 -18.19 -2.58 -9.08
CA LEU A 11 -18.90 -1.64 -8.22
C LEU A 11 -19.14 -2.21 -6.82
N GLY A 12 -18.20 -3.03 -6.34
CA GLY A 12 -18.14 -3.39 -4.94
C GLY A 12 -17.81 -2.19 -4.04
N ARG A 13 -17.41 -2.46 -2.80
CA ARG A 13 -17.13 -1.43 -1.80
C ARG A 13 -16.18 -0.33 -2.30
N ILE A 14 -15.07 -0.69 -2.96
CA ILE A 14 -14.05 0.29 -3.38
C ILE A 14 -14.42 0.99 -4.70
N GLY A 15 -15.03 0.30 -5.66
CA GLY A 15 -15.50 0.92 -6.90
C GLY A 15 -16.52 2.03 -6.64
N GLN A 16 -17.44 1.83 -5.70
CA GLN A 16 -18.39 2.88 -5.30
C GLN A 16 -17.70 4.07 -4.61
N VAL A 17 -16.62 3.83 -3.85
CA VAL A 17 -15.80 4.91 -3.27
C VAL A 17 -15.17 5.72 -4.39
N HIS A 18 -14.54 5.08 -5.39
CA HIS A 18 -13.98 5.81 -6.53
C HIS A 18 -15.05 6.58 -7.31
N CYS A 19 -16.23 5.99 -7.57
CA CYS A 19 -17.35 6.72 -8.19
C CYS A 19 -17.67 7.99 -7.41
N ARG A 20 -17.86 7.89 -6.09
CA ARG A 20 -18.21 9.01 -5.22
C ARG A 20 -17.13 10.10 -5.21
N HIS A 21 -15.87 9.73 -4.99
CA HIS A 21 -14.79 10.70 -4.80
C HIS A 21 -14.38 11.39 -6.10
N PHE A 22 -14.23 10.64 -7.19
CA PHE A 22 -13.88 11.25 -8.48
C PHE A 22 -15.03 12.11 -9.03
N THR A 23 -16.30 11.71 -8.83
CA THR A 23 -17.45 12.52 -9.26
C THR A 23 -17.61 13.81 -8.44
N ALA A 24 -17.08 13.84 -7.21
CA ALA A 24 -17.10 15.06 -6.39
C ALA A 24 -16.21 16.17 -7.00
N ASP A 25 -15.15 15.79 -7.73
CA ASP A 25 -14.24 16.72 -8.42
C ASP A 25 -14.65 16.94 -9.89
N ARG A 26 -15.78 17.62 -10.07
CA ARG A 26 -16.40 17.85 -11.39
C ARG A 26 -15.57 18.71 -12.34
N GLU A 27 -14.60 19.46 -11.82
CA GLU A 27 -13.68 20.27 -12.62
C GLU A 27 -12.66 19.40 -13.35
N HIS A 28 -12.26 18.29 -12.73
CA HIS A 28 -11.19 17.42 -13.22
C HIS A 28 -11.71 16.10 -13.80
N TYR A 29 -12.90 15.64 -13.37
CA TYR A 29 -13.44 14.33 -13.74
C TYR A 29 -14.91 14.36 -14.13
N ARG A 30 -15.27 13.48 -15.07
CA ARG A 30 -16.66 13.22 -15.47
C ARG A 30 -16.88 11.72 -15.61
N LEU A 31 -17.75 11.15 -14.78
CA LEU A 31 -18.17 9.76 -14.89
C LEU A 31 -19.04 9.59 -16.15
N VAL A 32 -18.63 8.73 -17.06
CA VAL A 32 -19.36 8.45 -18.31
C VAL A 32 -19.93 7.04 -18.38
N ALA A 33 -19.35 6.09 -17.65
CA ALA A 33 -19.80 4.70 -17.65
C ALA A 33 -19.51 4.01 -16.31
N VAL A 34 -20.35 3.05 -15.93
CA VAL A 34 -20.13 2.17 -14.79
C VAL A 34 -20.42 0.73 -15.19
N CYS A 35 -19.70 -0.24 -14.63
CA CYS A 35 -19.86 -1.65 -14.99
C CYS A 35 -19.80 -2.56 -13.77
N ASP A 36 -20.78 -3.45 -13.62
CA ASP A 36 -20.73 -4.56 -12.66
C ASP A 36 -21.54 -5.74 -13.23
N ARG A 37 -21.12 -6.97 -12.92
CA ARG A 37 -21.86 -8.18 -13.31
C ARG A 37 -23.24 -8.24 -12.65
N ASP A 38 -23.40 -7.55 -11.53
CA ASP A 38 -24.69 -7.29 -10.91
C ASP A 38 -25.33 -6.07 -11.58
N ARG A 39 -26.23 -6.33 -12.54
CA ARG A 39 -26.92 -5.29 -13.30
C ARG A 39 -27.66 -4.30 -12.42
N GLU A 40 -28.31 -4.76 -11.35
CA GLU A 40 -29.05 -3.88 -10.43
C GLU A 40 -28.10 -2.90 -9.75
N ARG A 41 -26.93 -3.37 -9.32
CA ARG A 41 -25.88 -2.53 -8.75
C ARG A 41 -25.37 -1.49 -9.75
N ALA A 42 -25.13 -1.88 -11.00
CA ALA A 42 -24.69 -0.94 -12.04
C ALA A 42 -25.72 0.17 -12.26
N VAL A 43 -27.01 -0.18 -12.38
CA VAL A 43 -28.10 0.78 -12.55
C VAL A 43 -28.22 1.71 -11.33
N GLN A 44 -28.12 1.17 -10.12
CA GLN A 44 -28.21 1.98 -8.90
C GLN A 44 -27.07 3.01 -8.82
N VAL A 45 -25.83 2.57 -9.00
CA VAL A 45 -24.65 3.46 -8.94
C VAL A 45 -24.71 4.52 -10.05
N ALA A 46 -25.17 4.16 -11.25
CA ALA A 46 -25.39 5.10 -12.34
C ALA A 46 -26.46 6.15 -12.00
N ALA A 47 -27.54 5.76 -11.32
CA ALA A 47 -28.57 6.69 -10.87
C ALA A 47 -28.04 7.66 -9.80
N GLU A 48 -27.14 7.21 -8.93
CA GLU A 48 -26.55 8.01 -7.84
C GLU A 48 -25.45 8.97 -8.32
N HIS A 49 -24.58 8.53 -9.24
CA HIS A 49 -23.38 9.26 -9.63
C HIS A 49 -23.34 9.70 -11.10
N GLY A 50 -24.19 9.14 -11.96
CA GLY A 50 -24.21 9.34 -13.40
C GLY A 50 -23.48 8.25 -14.19
N GLY A 51 -23.38 8.45 -15.50
CA GLY A 51 -22.79 7.49 -16.45
C GLY A 51 -23.78 6.43 -16.95
N THR A 52 -23.40 5.74 -18.02
CA THR A 52 -24.17 4.62 -18.59
C THR A 52 -23.86 3.33 -17.82
N PRO A 53 -24.87 2.59 -17.33
CA PRO A 53 -24.65 1.31 -16.67
C PRO A 53 -24.45 0.19 -17.70
N HIS A 54 -23.41 -0.62 -17.51
CA HIS A 54 -23.12 -1.83 -18.28
C HIS A 54 -23.01 -3.05 -17.38
N GLU A 55 -23.34 -4.22 -17.94
CA GLU A 55 -23.21 -5.51 -17.27
C GLU A 55 -21.95 -6.28 -17.71
N HIS A 56 -21.49 -6.02 -18.94
CA HIS A 56 -20.36 -6.69 -19.56
C HIS A 56 -19.21 -5.71 -19.81
N LEU A 57 -17.99 -6.22 -19.62
CA LEU A 57 -16.78 -5.42 -19.77
C LEU A 57 -16.61 -4.91 -21.21
N ASP A 58 -16.90 -5.72 -22.22
CA ASP A 58 -16.77 -5.32 -23.62
C ASP A 58 -17.66 -4.12 -23.95
N ASP A 59 -18.92 -4.12 -23.48
CA ASP A 59 -19.84 -3.00 -23.68
C ASP A 59 -19.34 -1.73 -22.97
N PHE A 60 -18.83 -1.89 -21.74
CA PHE A 60 -18.24 -0.79 -20.98
C PHE A 60 -17.01 -0.20 -21.68
N LEU A 61 -16.14 -1.04 -22.23
CA LEU A 61 -14.93 -0.60 -22.94
C LEU A 61 -15.24 -0.01 -24.32
N ALA A 62 -16.37 -0.37 -24.93
CA ALA A 62 -16.85 0.19 -26.19
C ALA A 62 -17.36 1.64 -26.07
N GLU A 63 -17.52 2.17 -24.85
CA GLU A 63 -17.96 3.55 -24.62
C GLU A 63 -17.01 4.56 -25.30
N PRO A 64 -17.48 5.28 -26.35
CA PRO A 64 -16.59 6.04 -27.24
C PRO A 64 -15.97 7.25 -26.55
N ASP A 65 -16.67 7.81 -25.55
CA ASP A 65 -16.25 9.00 -24.84
C ASP A 65 -15.38 8.71 -23.60
N MET A 66 -15.20 7.44 -23.22
CA MET A 66 -14.37 7.07 -22.08
C MET A 66 -12.88 7.11 -22.44
N GLU A 67 -12.10 7.83 -21.63
CA GLU A 67 -10.64 7.95 -21.75
C GLU A 67 -9.91 7.08 -20.72
N LEU A 68 -10.46 6.96 -19.51
CA LEU A 68 -9.85 6.25 -18.37
C LEU A 68 -10.81 5.20 -17.81
N ALA A 69 -10.36 3.97 -17.69
CA ALA A 69 -11.04 2.91 -16.96
C ALA A 69 -10.39 2.72 -15.58
N ILE A 70 -11.17 2.90 -14.51
CA ILE A 70 -10.79 2.49 -13.16
C ILE A 70 -11.29 1.05 -12.96
N LEU A 71 -10.36 0.12 -12.79
CA LEU A 71 -10.65 -1.31 -12.66
C LEU A 71 -10.55 -1.72 -11.20
N ALA A 72 -11.71 -1.95 -10.59
CA ALA A 72 -11.94 -2.35 -9.20
C ALA A 72 -12.71 -3.68 -9.11
N THR A 73 -12.45 -4.58 -10.06
CA THR A 73 -13.06 -5.92 -10.13
C THR A 73 -12.44 -6.86 -9.09
N ARG A 74 -12.74 -8.16 -9.15
CA ARG A 74 -12.05 -9.12 -8.27
C ARG A 74 -10.59 -9.21 -8.68
N SER A 75 -9.71 -9.45 -7.71
CA SER A 75 -8.25 -9.46 -7.91
C SER A 75 -7.78 -10.44 -9.00
N LEU A 76 -8.47 -11.57 -9.17
CA LEU A 76 -8.17 -12.55 -10.21
C LEU A 76 -8.39 -12.00 -11.63
N ASP A 77 -9.32 -11.06 -11.77
CA ASP A 77 -9.75 -10.56 -13.06
C ASP A 77 -8.92 -9.32 -13.48
N HIS A 78 -8.06 -8.79 -12.60
CA HIS A 78 -7.35 -7.51 -12.76
C HIS A 78 -6.47 -7.45 -14.02
N ALA A 79 -5.55 -8.42 -14.19
CA ALA A 79 -4.58 -8.37 -15.29
C ALA A 79 -5.25 -8.53 -16.66
N GLU A 80 -6.22 -9.43 -16.76
CA GLU A 80 -7.02 -9.63 -17.98
C GLU A 80 -7.82 -8.37 -18.32
N HIS A 81 -8.56 -7.81 -17.35
CA HIS A 81 -9.35 -6.60 -17.58
C HIS A 81 -8.47 -5.40 -17.95
N ALA A 82 -7.29 -5.26 -17.34
CA ALA A 82 -6.34 -4.19 -17.68
C ALA A 82 -5.87 -4.32 -19.13
N LEU A 83 -5.53 -5.53 -19.58
CA LEU A 83 -5.10 -5.77 -20.95
C LEU A 83 -6.22 -5.47 -21.95
N GLN A 84 -7.45 -5.90 -21.68
CA GLN A 84 -8.62 -5.60 -22.52
C GLN A 84 -8.88 -4.09 -22.62
N ALA A 85 -8.80 -3.38 -21.49
CA ALA A 85 -9.00 -1.93 -21.46
C ALA A 85 -7.91 -1.16 -22.25
N LEU A 86 -6.64 -1.57 -22.10
CA LEU A 86 -5.53 -0.98 -22.85
C LEU A 86 -5.66 -1.26 -24.36
N ALA A 87 -6.03 -2.49 -24.73
CA ALA A 87 -6.28 -2.88 -26.13
C ALA A 87 -7.46 -2.11 -26.76
N ALA A 88 -8.48 -1.77 -25.96
CA ALA A 88 -9.58 -0.88 -26.36
C ALA A 88 -9.18 0.62 -26.42
N GLY A 89 -7.89 0.92 -26.24
CA GLY A 89 -7.36 2.28 -26.33
C GLY A 89 -7.61 3.15 -25.10
N LYS A 90 -8.03 2.57 -23.98
CA LYS A 90 -8.28 3.29 -22.72
C LYS A 90 -7.00 3.42 -21.90
N MET A 91 -6.89 4.47 -21.10
CA MET A 91 -5.97 4.49 -19.97
C MET A 91 -6.57 3.66 -18.83
N VAL A 92 -5.74 3.09 -17.96
CA VAL A 92 -6.15 2.19 -16.89
C VAL A 92 -5.59 2.68 -15.56
N LEU A 93 -6.46 2.80 -14.56
CA LEU A 93 -6.09 2.83 -13.15
C LEU A 93 -6.53 1.50 -12.53
N LEU A 94 -5.58 0.64 -12.16
CA LEU A 94 -5.86 -0.71 -11.67
C LEU A 94 -5.73 -0.78 -10.15
N GLU A 95 -6.77 -1.28 -9.49
CA GLU A 95 -6.77 -1.53 -8.03
C GLU A 95 -5.75 -2.60 -7.61
N LYS A 96 -5.42 -2.59 -6.32
CA LYS A 96 -4.52 -3.58 -5.73
C LYS A 96 -5.31 -4.81 -5.21
N PRO A 97 -4.67 -5.99 -5.11
CA PRO A 97 -3.35 -6.31 -5.64
C PRO A 97 -3.39 -6.28 -7.18
N ILE A 98 -2.35 -5.73 -7.80
CA ILE A 98 -2.32 -5.59 -9.27
C ILE A 98 -2.30 -6.96 -9.96
N ALA A 99 -1.67 -7.94 -9.30
CA ALA A 99 -1.56 -9.31 -9.76
C ALA A 99 -1.58 -10.25 -8.55
N VAL A 100 -2.22 -11.40 -8.73
CA VAL A 100 -2.31 -12.47 -7.73
C VAL A 100 -1.48 -13.70 -8.10
N THR A 101 -0.94 -13.75 -9.32
CA THR A 101 -0.04 -14.81 -9.79
C THR A 101 1.20 -14.21 -10.46
N ALA A 102 2.29 -14.97 -10.51
CA ALA A 102 3.46 -14.60 -11.30
C ALA A 102 3.16 -14.44 -12.80
N ASN A 103 2.12 -15.12 -13.31
CA ASN A 103 1.71 -14.96 -14.70
C ASN A 103 1.04 -13.61 -14.95
N ASP A 104 0.13 -13.21 -14.07
CA ASP A 104 -0.52 -11.89 -14.13
C ASP A 104 0.49 -10.76 -14.05
N LEU A 105 1.52 -10.92 -13.21
CA LEU A 105 2.62 -9.96 -13.14
C LEU A 105 3.32 -9.81 -14.49
N ARG A 106 3.73 -10.91 -15.12
CA ARG A 106 4.39 -10.88 -16.44
C ARG A 106 3.49 -10.25 -17.50
N THR A 107 2.20 -10.53 -17.47
CA THR A 107 1.21 -9.92 -18.37
C THR A 107 1.17 -8.41 -18.20
N LEU A 108 1.14 -7.91 -16.95
CA LEU A 108 1.11 -6.47 -16.67
C LEU A 108 2.44 -5.78 -16.98
N GLU A 109 3.57 -6.42 -16.73
CA GLU A 109 4.89 -5.90 -17.12
C GLU A 109 5.00 -5.77 -18.65
N GLN A 110 4.44 -6.72 -19.40
CA GLN A 110 4.39 -6.65 -20.86
C GLN A 110 3.44 -5.53 -21.31
N ALA A 111 2.25 -5.42 -20.71
CA ALA A 111 1.30 -4.36 -21.02
C ALA A 111 1.87 -2.96 -20.73
N ASP A 112 2.63 -2.79 -19.65
CA ASP A 112 3.29 -1.52 -19.33
C ASP A 112 4.30 -1.09 -20.41
N ARG A 113 5.02 -2.07 -21.00
CA ARG A 113 5.94 -1.82 -22.12
C ARG A 113 5.20 -1.52 -23.42
N ASP A 114 4.12 -2.24 -23.71
CA ASP A 114 3.37 -2.12 -24.96
C ASP A 114 2.49 -0.86 -25.00
N TYR A 115 2.07 -0.37 -23.82
CA TYR A 115 1.19 0.79 -23.67
C TYR A 115 1.80 1.85 -22.73
N PRO A 116 2.95 2.45 -23.10
CA PRO A 116 3.70 3.34 -22.22
C PRO A 116 2.85 4.55 -21.82
N GLY A 117 2.80 4.83 -20.51
CA GLY A 117 2.06 5.96 -19.95
C GLY A 117 0.54 5.80 -19.91
N ARG A 118 0.00 4.59 -20.15
CA ARG A 118 -1.44 4.31 -20.10
C ARG A 118 -1.87 3.41 -18.94
N LEU A 119 -0.94 2.77 -18.24
CA LEU A 119 -1.22 1.89 -17.11
C LEU A 119 -0.73 2.53 -15.82
N PHE A 120 -1.64 2.69 -14.86
CA PHE A 120 -1.39 3.24 -13.53
C PHE A 120 -1.88 2.25 -12.48
N PHE A 121 -1.17 2.14 -11.35
CA PHE A 121 -1.52 1.24 -10.26
C PHE A 121 -1.90 2.00 -8.98
N LEU A 122 -2.89 1.47 -8.26
CA LEU A 122 -3.36 2.01 -6.99
C LEU A 122 -2.64 1.37 -5.79
N HIS A 123 -1.70 2.10 -5.21
CA HIS A 123 -1.15 1.89 -3.87
C HIS A 123 -1.58 3.06 -2.99
N ASN A 124 -2.86 3.11 -2.68
CA ASN A 124 -3.51 4.24 -2.02
C ASN A 124 -2.92 4.56 -0.63
N HIS A 125 -2.38 3.57 0.07
CA HIS A 125 -1.73 3.74 1.38
C HIS A 125 -0.40 4.52 1.34
N ARG A 126 0.14 4.86 0.16
CA ARG A 126 1.24 5.84 0.03
C ARG A 126 0.85 7.26 0.38
N PHE A 127 -0.44 7.56 0.32
CA PHE A 127 -0.98 8.91 0.52
C PHE A 127 -1.59 9.08 1.90
N GLU A 128 -1.46 8.07 2.77
CA GLU A 128 -1.89 8.19 4.16
C GLU A 128 -1.09 9.28 4.87
N PRO A 129 -1.75 10.24 5.54
CA PRO A 129 -1.05 11.29 6.27
C PRO A 129 -0.02 10.76 7.27
N ALA A 130 -0.32 9.64 7.94
CA ALA A 130 0.58 9.02 8.90
C ALA A 130 1.87 8.52 8.22
N PHE A 131 1.74 7.82 7.08
CA PHE A 131 2.89 7.36 6.30
C PHE A 131 3.72 8.55 5.78
N GLU A 132 3.08 9.58 5.20
CA GLU A 132 3.76 10.77 4.70
C GLU A 132 4.50 11.53 5.84
N THR A 133 3.87 11.67 7.01
CA THR A 133 4.46 12.35 8.17
C THR A 133 5.65 11.55 8.73
N ILE A 134 5.53 10.23 8.87
CA ILE A 134 6.62 9.37 9.33
C ILE A 134 7.79 9.46 8.35
N ARG A 135 7.53 9.36 7.04
CA ARG A 135 8.57 9.48 6.01
C ARG A 135 9.25 10.85 6.09
N SER A 136 8.49 11.93 6.24
CA SER A 136 9.06 13.27 6.40
C SER A 136 9.95 13.40 7.64
N ILE A 137 9.62 12.74 8.75
CA ILE A 137 10.46 12.72 9.96
C ILE A 137 11.77 11.97 9.69
N ILE A 138 11.70 10.82 9.02
CA ILE A 138 12.88 10.02 8.65
C ILE A 138 13.77 10.81 7.68
N ASP A 139 13.19 11.37 6.62
CA ASP A 139 13.88 12.14 5.58
C ASP A 139 14.53 13.42 6.12
N SER A 140 13.99 13.99 7.21
CA SER A 140 14.59 15.15 7.89
C SER A 140 15.93 14.84 8.60
N GLY A 141 16.28 13.57 8.75
CA GLY A 141 17.47 13.14 9.50
C GLY A 141 17.33 13.23 11.02
N LEU A 142 16.15 13.56 11.55
CA LEU A 142 15.93 13.75 12.99
C LEU A 142 16.30 12.52 13.82
N ILE A 143 16.09 11.31 13.32
CA ILE A 143 16.45 10.05 14.00
C ILE A 143 17.80 9.47 13.51
N GLY A 144 18.56 10.21 12.70
CA GLY A 144 19.77 9.73 12.03
C GLY A 144 19.44 8.83 10.84
N ARG A 145 20.35 7.89 10.52
CA ARG A 145 20.14 6.90 9.46
C ARG A 145 19.16 5.84 9.97
N LEU A 146 18.04 5.64 9.27
CA LEU A 146 17.12 4.54 9.54
C LEU A 146 17.85 3.20 9.50
N GLN A 147 17.65 2.35 10.50
CA GLN A 147 18.20 0.98 10.55
C GLN A 147 17.08 -0.06 10.43
N VAL A 148 16.00 0.13 11.20
CA VAL A 148 14.90 -0.83 11.29
C VAL A 148 13.57 -0.09 11.33
N VAL A 149 12.59 -0.55 10.56
CA VAL A 149 11.19 -0.13 10.65
C VAL A 149 10.30 -1.34 10.87
N LYS A 150 9.39 -1.26 11.83
CA LYS A 150 8.34 -2.25 12.06
C LYS A 150 7.00 -1.65 11.69
N LEU A 151 6.25 -2.32 10.83
CA LEU A 151 4.91 -1.95 10.38
C LEU A 151 3.92 -3.04 10.82
N CYS A 152 2.85 -2.63 11.49
CA CYS A 152 1.82 -3.54 11.98
C CYS A 152 0.45 -3.11 11.46
N ARG A 153 -0.30 -4.03 10.85
CA ARG A 153 -1.73 -3.87 10.58
C ARG A 153 -2.53 -4.90 11.36
N HIS A 154 -3.05 -4.49 12.51
CA HIS A 154 -3.83 -5.34 13.40
C HIS A 154 -5.31 -5.02 13.25
N HIS A 155 -6.09 -6.01 12.84
CA HIS A 155 -7.53 -5.94 12.91
C HIS A 155 -8.00 -6.63 14.20
N PRO A 156 -9.07 -6.11 14.84
CA PRO A 156 -9.66 -6.77 16.00
C PRO A 156 -10.02 -8.23 15.69
N TYR A 157 -9.84 -9.10 16.68
CA TYR A 157 -10.15 -10.52 16.57
C TYR A 157 -11.52 -10.75 15.94
N ARG A 158 -11.54 -11.37 14.76
CA ARG A 158 -12.76 -11.70 14.03
C ARG A 158 -12.60 -12.98 13.22
N ARG A 159 -13.70 -13.73 13.09
CA ARG A 159 -13.78 -14.91 12.21
C ARG A 159 -14.37 -14.51 10.86
N ARG A 160 -13.57 -13.77 10.08
CA ARG A 160 -13.96 -13.29 8.75
C ARG A 160 -14.22 -14.47 7.81
N ALA A 161 -15.35 -14.48 7.10
CA ALA A 161 -15.82 -15.65 6.33
C ALA A 161 -16.35 -15.27 4.93
N ASP A 162 -15.74 -14.27 4.30
CA ASP A 162 -16.08 -13.86 2.93
C ASP A 162 -15.09 -14.38 1.89
N TRP A 163 -15.32 -14.08 0.62
CA TRP A 163 -14.51 -14.57 -0.50
C TRP A 163 -13.02 -14.24 -0.37
N GLN A 164 -12.65 -13.16 0.34
CA GLN A 164 -11.23 -12.81 0.56
C GLN A 164 -10.53 -13.73 1.55
N THR A 165 -11.25 -14.68 2.15
CA THR A 165 -10.68 -15.76 2.97
C THR A 165 -10.47 -17.06 2.19
N LEU A 166 -10.79 -17.05 0.89
CA LEU A 166 -10.63 -18.19 -0.01
C LEU A 166 -9.45 -17.96 -0.97
N LEU A 167 -8.48 -18.87 -0.98
CA LEU A 167 -7.34 -18.86 -1.90
C LEU A 167 -7.80 -18.99 -3.36
N SER A 168 -8.85 -19.75 -3.62
CA SER A 168 -9.48 -19.87 -4.95
C SER A 168 -10.04 -18.54 -5.48
N CYS A 169 -10.15 -17.51 -4.64
CA CYS A 169 -10.52 -16.15 -5.03
C CYS A 169 -9.34 -15.16 -4.95
N GLY A 170 -8.10 -15.64 -4.78
CA GLY A 170 -6.93 -14.79 -4.56
C GLY A 170 -6.93 -14.10 -3.19
N GLY A 171 -7.58 -14.72 -2.20
CA GLY A 171 -7.72 -14.21 -0.84
C GLY A 171 -6.45 -14.29 0.01
N GLY A 172 -6.62 -14.05 1.32
CA GLY A 172 -5.57 -14.00 2.32
C GLY A 172 -5.22 -12.56 2.74
N GLN A 173 -4.71 -12.41 3.97
CA GLN A 173 -4.21 -11.12 4.44
C GLN A 173 -2.96 -10.69 3.66
N LEU A 174 -2.15 -11.64 3.20
CA LEU A 174 -1.05 -11.39 2.29
C LEU A 174 -1.54 -10.71 1.01
N SER A 175 -2.62 -11.18 0.39
CA SER A 175 -3.14 -10.59 -0.85
C SER A 175 -3.95 -9.31 -0.62
N CYS A 176 -4.61 -9.19 0.54
CA CYS A 176 -5.51 -8.07 0.84
C CYS A 176 -4.77 -6.83 1.37
N TRP A 177 -3.95 -7.02 2.41
CA TRP A 177 -3.23 -5.95 3.11
C TRP A 177 -1.72 -5.98 2.86
N GLY A 178 -1.17 -7.13 2.46
CA GLY A 178 0.25 -7.25 2.10
C GLY A 178 0.71 -6.21 1.09
N PRO A 179 -0.01 -5.94 -0.03
CA PRO A 179 0.43 -4.93 -0.99
C PRO A 179 0.63 -3.54 -0.39
N HIS A 180 -0.11 -3.19 0.66
CA HIS A 180 0.00 -1.89 1.32
C HIS A 180 1.25 -1.80 2.17
N LEU A 181 1.45 -2.76 3.09
CA LEU A 181 2.60 -2.72 4.00
C LEU A 181 3.91 -3.10 3.31
N ILE A 182 3.89 -4.01 2.32
CA ILE A 182 5.06 -4.30 1.49
C ILE A 182 5.47 -3.05 0.73
N ASP A 183 4.52 -2.34 0.11
CA ASP A 183 4.81 -1.10 -0.60
C ASP A 183 5.43 -0.05 0.33
N GLN A 184 4.79 0.23 1.48
CA GLN A 184 5.33 1.17 2.46
C GLN A 184 6.72 0.76 2.96
N ALA A 185 6.94 -0.54 3.23
CA ALA A 185 8.25 -1.06 3.63
C ALA A 185 9.31 -0.82 2.55
N LEU A 186 8.99 -1.06 1.27
CA LEU A 186 9.89 -0.77 0.15
C LEU A 186 10.23 0.72 0.08
N GLN A 187 9.25 1.61 0.32
CA GLN A 187 9.48 3.05 0.35
C GLN A 187 10.39 3.48 1.51
N TYR A 188 10.26 2.87 2.70
CA TYR A 188 11.16 3.16 3.82
C TYR A 188 12.57 2.58 3.62
N ILE A 189 12.68 1.41 2.97
CA ILE A 189 13.98 0.82 2.63
C ILE A 189 14.70 1.70 1.60
N GLY A 190 13.99 2.21 0.59
CA GLY A 190 14.57 3.12 -0.41
C GLY A 190 15.70 2.52 -1.27
N ALA A 191 15.78 1.20 -1.33
CA ALA A 191 16.81 0.44 -2.02
C ALA A 191 16.27 -0.95 -2.44
N PRO A 192 16.90 -1.64 -3.42
CA PRO A 192 16.50 -2.98 -3.79
C PRO A 192 16.50 -3.95 -2.60
N VAL A 193 15.50 -4.82 -2.54
CA VAL A 193 15.40 -5.88 -1.51
C VAL A 193 16.39 -6.99 -1.82
N LYS A 194 17.27 -7.27 -0.86
CA LYS A 194 18.28 -8.32 -0.93
C LYS A 194 17.74 -9.66 -0.41
N GLU A 195 17.04 -9.64 0.71
CA GLU A 195 16.56 -10.84 1.40
C GLU A 195 15.11 -10.67 1.86
N VAL A 196 14.36 -11.77 1.78
CA VAL A 196 12.98 -11.87 2.27
C VAL A 196 12.93 -13.09 3.17
N TRP A 197 12.41 -12.91 4.38
CA TRP A 197 11.98 -14.00 5.25
C TRP A 197 10.49 -13.84 5.54
N SER A 198 9.75 -14.94 5.63
CA SER A 198 8.33 -14.87 5.92
C SER A 198 7.78 -16.10 6.61
N TYR A 199 6.68 -15.90 7.33
CA TYR A 199 5.92 -16.94 7.99
C TYR A 199 4.44 -16.59 8.05
N LEU A 200 3.60 -17.41 7.41
CA LEU A 200 2.17 -17.20 7.33
C LEU A 200 1.40 -18.27 8.10
N ARG A 201 0.28 -17.86 8.70
CA ARG A 201 -0.62 -18.74 9.44
C ARG A 201 -2.08 -18.40 9.16
N ARG A 202 -2.92 -19.43 9.33
CA ARG A 202 -4.36 -19.32 9.53
C ARG A 202 -4.64 -19.61 11.00
N LEU A 203 -5.13 -18.63 11.74
CA LEU A 203 -5.34 -18.64 13.19
C LEU A 203 -6.82 -18.82 13.53
N ALA A 204 -7.69 -17.98 12.97
CA ALA A 204 -9.10 -17.89 13.35
C ALA A 204 -10.07 -17.92 12.16
N SER A 205 -9.58 -17.63 10.95
CA SER A 205 -10.40 -17.61 9.75
C SER A 205 -10.97 -19.00 9.44
N PRO A 206 -12.29 -19.12 9.19
CA PRO A 206 -12.91 -20.34 8.66
C PRO A 206 -12.60 -20.63 7.19
N GLY A 207 -11.98 -19.70 6.45
CA GLY A 207 -11.54 -19.91 5.07
C GLY A 207 -10.28 -20.77 4.98
N ASP A 208 -9.67 -20.89 3.79
CA ASP A 208 -8.44 -21.65 3.55
C ASP A 208 -7.18 -20.76 3.41
N ALA A 209 -7.34 -19.45 3.34
CA ALA A 209 -6.25 -18.48 3.22
C ALA A 209 -5.61 -18.08 4.57
N ASP A 210 -4.49 -17.35 4.49
CA ASP A 210 -3.81 -16.79 5.66
C ASP A 210 -4.60 -15.64 6.31
N ASP A 211 -4.49 -15.52 7.64
CA ASP A 211 -5.03 -14.42 8.43
C ASP A 211 -3.99 -13.80 9.39
N HIS A 212 -2.77 -14.34 9.39
CA HIS A 212 -1.60 -13.83 10.09
C HIS A 212 -0.37 -13.92 9.18
N VAL A 213 0.29 -12.79 8.98
CA VAL A 213 1.42 -12.61 8.06
C VAL A 213 2.58 -12.00 8.81
N ARG A 214 3.75 -12.64 8.73
CA ARG A 214 5.03 -12.07 9.14
C ARG A 214 5.96 -12.02 7.94
N ILE A 215 6.55 -10.86 7.68
CA ILE A 215 7.57 -10.68 6.63
C ILE A 215 8.71 -9.85 7.22
N ILE A 216 9.95 -10.20 6.89
CA ILE A 216 11.14 -9.38 7.15
C ILE A 216 11.82 -9.16 5.80
N LEU A 217 12.02 -7.90 5.45
CA LEU A 217 12.71 -7.48 4.24
C LEU A 217 14.04 -6.83 4.63
N THR A 218 15.13 -7.24 3.99
CA THR A 218 16.43 -6.59 4.15
C THR A 218 16.81 -5.92 2.84
N GLY A 219 17.01 -4.60 2.87
CA GLY A 219 17.51 -3.83 1.75
C GLY A 219 19.00 -4.05 1.50
N THR A 220 19.44 -3.80 0.26
CA THR A 220 20.87 -3.78 -0.10
C THR A 220 21.69 -2.72 0.66
N ASN A 221 21.02 -1.70 1.20
CA ASN A 221 21.58 -0.68 2.08
C ASN A 221 21.63 -1.09 3.57
N GLY A 222 21.19 -2.30 3.92
CA GLY A 222 21.17 -2.82 5.28
C GLY A 222 19.97 -2.43 6.13
N ILE A 223 19.03 -1.62 5.59
CA ILE A 223 17.78 -1.30 6.29
C ILE A 223 16.89 -2.54 6.35
N VAL A 224 16.32 -2.80 7.52
CA VAL A 224 15.40 -3.93 7.75
C VAL A 224 13.98 -3.41 7.95
N ALA A 225 13.02 -3.96 7.21
CA ALA A 225 11.60 -3.72 7.43
C ALA A 225 10.92 -4.99 7.94
N GLU A 226 10.31 -4.90 9.11
CA GLU A 226 9.50 -5.95 9.74
C GLU A 226 8.03 -5.64 9.49
N ILE A 227 7.27 -6.61 8.99
CA ILE A 227 5.84 -6.46 8.68
C ILE A 227 5.05 -7.51 9.46
N GLU A 228 3.99 -7.05 10.11
CA GLU A 228 2.96 -7.90 10.71
C GLU A 228 1.58 -7.50 10.20
N ILE A 229 0.80 -8.48 9.75
CA ILE A 229 -0.63 -8.31 9.48
C ILE A 229 -1.35 -9.42 10.22
N SER A 230 -2.40 -9.08 10.96
CA SER A 230 -3.14 -10.08 11.75
C SER A 230 -4.60 -9.70 11.93
N ASP A 231 -5.50 -10.65 11.66
CA ASP A 231 -6.95 -10.53 11.87
C ASP A 231 -7.42 -11.10 13.22
N ALA A 232 -6.50 -11.64 14.03
CA ALA A 232 -6.78 -12.35 15.27
C ALA A 232 -6.25 -11.61 16.51
N VAL A 233 -6.29 -10.27 16.51
CA VAL A 233 -5.64 -9.46 17.54
C VAL A 233 -6.64 -8.96 18.59
N THR A 234 -6.39 -9.30 19.86
CA THR A 234 -7.13 -8.76 21.02
C THR A 234 -6.39 -7.60 21.69
N LEU A 235 -5.06 -7.54 21.54
CA LEU A 235 -4.19 -6.49 22.07
C LEU A 235 -3.29 -5.97 20.94
N PRO A 236 -3.55 -4.76 20.40
CA PRO A 236 -2.81 -4.25 19.26
C PRO A 236 -1.40 -3.80 19.62
N GLU A 237 -0.52 -3.82 18.62
CA GLU A 237 0.79 -3.18 18.68
C GLU A 237 0.71 -1.81 17.97
N PRO A 238 1.70 -0.93 18.17
CA PRO A 238 1.79 0.31 17.41
C PRO A 238 1.82 0.07 15.90
N TYR A 239 1.11 0.90 15.14
CA TYR A 239 1.12 0.88 13.67
C TYR A 239 2.54 0.91 13.08
N CYS A 240 3.40 1.79 13.57
CA CYS A 240 4.77 1.92 13.09
C CYS A 240 5.76 2.21 14.22
N ILE A 241 6.91 1.53 14.20
CA ILE A 241 8.07 1.81 15.03
C ILE A 241 9.28 1.94 14.11
N ALA A 242 9.94 3.10 14.09
CA ALA A 242 11.17 3.28 13.32
C ALA A 242 12.35 3.57 14.25
N ARG A 243 13.49 2.93 13.98
CA ARG A 243 14.73 3.05 14.74
C ARG A 243 15.84 3.50 13.80
N GLY A 244 16.42 4.65 14.10
CA GLY A 244 17.65 5.12 13.48
C GLY A 244 18.84 5.03 14.43
N ASP A 245 20.02 5.32 13.92
CA ASP A 245 21.26 5.29 14.71
C ASP A 245 21.39 6.46 15.70
N ARG A 246 20.49 7.45 15.64
CA ARG A 246 20.45 8.59 16.57
C ARG A 246 19.11 8.78 17.27
N GLY A 247 18.17 7.84 17.13
CA GLY A 247 16.87 7.97 17.76
C GLY A 247 15.82 7.00 17.22
N GLY A 248 14.57 7.28 17.53
CA GLY A 248 13.45 6.52 17.00
C GLY A 248 12.13 7.25 17.14
N LEU A 249 11.13 6.67 16.51
CA LEU A 249 9.75 7.13 16.59
C LEU A 249 8.78 5.97 16.75
N VAL A 250 7.64 6.28 17.36
CA VAL A 250 6.50 5.37 17.48
C VAL A 250 5.25 6.13 17.04
N CYS A 251 4.54 5.56 16.07
CA CYS A 251 3.19 5.95 15.69
C CYS A 251 2.26 4.80 16.07
N ALA A 252 1.43 5.01 17.10
CA ALA A 252 0.58 3.93 17.61
C ALA A 252 -0.74 3.81 16.85
N ASP A 253 -1.36 4.94 16.53
CA ASP A 253 -2.78 5.05 16.18
C ASP A 253 -3.02 5.85 14.89
N GLU A 254 -1.97 6.08 14.11
CA GLU A 254 -2.00 6.87 12.87
C GLU A 254 -2.42 8.35 13.08
N LYS A 255 -2.39 8.85 14.33
CA LYS A 255 -2.78 10.23 14.67
C LYS A 255 -1.66 11.04 15.31
N GLN A 256 -0.85 10.41 16.15
CA GLN A 256 0.27 11.05 16.81
C GLN A 256 1.55 10.23 16.66
N ILE A 257 2.67 10.92 16.56
CA ILE A 257 4.00 10.32 16.43
C ILE A 257 4.86 10.85 17.56
N ARG A 258 5.23 9.96 18.49
CA ARG A 258 6.26 10.28 19.48
C ARG A 258 7.62 10.04 18.86
N VAL A 259 8.48 11.05 18.91
CA VAL A 259 9.87 10.98 18.46
C VAL A 259 10.77 11.23 19.65
N ARG A 260 11.76 10.35 19.83
CA ARG A 260 12.85 10.57 20.78
C ARG A 260 14.18 10.36 20.07
N ALA A 261 14.99 11.41 20.01
CA ALA A 261 16.25 11.39 19.29
C ALA A 261 17.31 12.24 19.99
N ILE A 262 18.58 11.95 19.72
CA ILE A 262 19.69 12.79 20.12
C ILE A 262 19.65 14.03 19.24
N ASP A 263 19.87 15.22 19.83
CA ASP A 263 19.97 16.47 19.08
C ASP A 263 20.87 16.26 17.84
N PRO A 264 20.34 16.47 16.61
CA PRO A 264 21.12 16.32 15.39
C PRO A 264 22.39 17.19 15.36
N ALA A 265 22.42 18.31 16.10
CA ALA A 265 23.60 19.17 16.22
C ALA A 265 24.67 18.62 17.18
N PHE A 266 24.33 17.65 18.03
CA PHE A 266 25.28 17.09 19.00
C PHE A 266 26.20 16.06 18.35
N VAL A 267 27.50 16.33 18.37
CA VAL A 267 28.51 15.36 17.91
C VAL A 267 28.74 14.34 19.02
N LEU A 268 28.53 13.05 18.70
CA LEU A 268 28.83 11.98 19.63
C LEU A 268 30.35 11.89 19.82
N PRO A 269 30.85 11.85 21.06
CA PRO A 269 32.26 11.61 21.33
C PRO A 269 32.64 10.19 20.93
N ASP A 270 33.92 10.00 20.58
CA ASP A 270 34.47 8.67 20.36
C ASP A 270 34.54 7.91 21.69
N VAL A 271 33.90 6.75 21.76
CA VAL A 271 33.93 5.86 22.91
C VAL A 271 34.53 4.51 22.47
N SER A 272 35.48 3.99 23.27
CA SER A 272 36.11 2.70 23.02
C SER A 272 35.55 1.62 23.93
N ALA A 273 35.26 0.45 23.37
CA ALA A 273 34.91 -0.73 24.16
C ALA A 273 36.15 -1.28 24.90
N SER A 274 35.94 -1.83 26.09
CA SER A 274 36.98 -2.50 26.88
C SER A 274 36.65 -3.98 27.06
N ALA A 275 37.66 -4.84 26.90
CA ALA A 275 37.58 -6.27 27.24
C ALA A 275 37.79 -6.56 28.74
N GLY A 276 37.95 -5.51 29.56
CA GLY A 276 38.12 -5.62 31.00
C GLY A 276 36.87 -6.11 31.73
N GLN A 277 37.03 -6.46 33.00
CA GLN A 277 35.90 -6.84 33.84
C GLN A 277 34.96 -5.64 34.07
N PRO A 278 33.64 -5.87 34.19
CA PRO A 278 32.70 -4.81 34.56
C PRO A 278 33.12 -4.10 35.85
N PRO A 279 32.94 -2.78 35.95
CA PRO A 279 33.31 -2.03 37.16
C PRO A 279 32.54 -2.57 38.39
N PRO A 280 33.18 -2.72 39.56
CA PRO A 280 32.57 -3.32 40.76
C PRO A 280 31.31 -2.60 41.27
N SER A 281 31.12 -1.34 40.90
CA SER A 281 30.03 -0.47 41.36
C SER A 281 29.17 0.09 40.22
N GLY A 282 29.25 -0.47 39.01
CA GLY A 282 28.56 0.07 37.83
C GLY A 282 27.58 -0.91 37.18
N GLY A 283 26.60 -0.37 36.45
CA GLY A 283 25.76 -1.12 35.51
C GLY A 283 26.38 -1.18 34.11
N TYR A 284 25.69 -1.86 33.19
CA TYR A 284 26.03 -1.85 31.76
C TYR A 284 25.65 -0.49 31.15
N GLY A 285 26.59 0.45 31.09
CA GLY A 285 26.35 1.74 30.44
C GLY A 285 27.49 2.75 30.61
N ASN A 286 27.67 3.62 29.62
CA ASN A 286 28.41 4.85 29.78
C ASN A 286 27.42 5.90 30.34
N ASN A 287 27.77 6.62 31.42
CA ASN A 287 26.92 7.68 31.99
C ASN A 287 26.97 8.97 31.16
N GLU A 288 26.98 8.82 29.84
CA GLU A 288 27.14 9.92 28.91
C GLU A 288 25.84 10.75 28.85
N PRO A 289 25.89 12.05 29.16
CA PRO A 289 24.72 12.91 29.06
C PRO A 289 24.43 13.21 27.59
N LEU A 290 23.45 12.51 27.02
CA LEU A 290 22.99 12.75 25.66
C LEU A 290 21.89 13.83 25.63
N PRO A 291 21.98 14.85 24.77
CA PRO A 291 20.95 15.88 24.64
C PRO A 291 19.73 15.32 23.88
N TRP A 292 18.78 14.76 24.63
CA TRP A 292 17.57 14.18 24.05
C TRP A 292 16.56 15.26 23.65
N ILE A 293 16.07 15.15 22.42
CA ILE A 293 14.79 15.71 21.98
C ILE A 293 13.73 14.61 22.20
N ASP A 294 12.67 14.92 22.95
CA ASP A 294 11.49 14.05 23.09
C ASP A 294 10.25 14.91 22.81
N LYS A 295 9.54 14.60 21.72
CA LYS A 295 8.38 15.37 21.28
C LYS A 295 7.29 14.47 20.71
N VAL A 296 6.07 14.96 20.78
CA VAL A 296 4.91 14.36 20.13
C VAL A 296 4.49 15.29 18.99
N LEU A 297 4.44 14.75 17.79
CA LEU A 297 4.02 15.45 16.58
C LEU A 297 2.65 14.94 16.14
N PRO A 298 1.72 15.82 15.72
CA PRO A 298 0.50 15.38 15.08
C PRO A 298 0.81 14.82 13.69
N VAL A 299 -0.03 13.88 13.24
CA VAL A 299 -0.09 13.46 11.84
C VAL A 299 -0.80 14.54 11.05
N GLU A 300 -0.18 15.01 9.97
CA GLU A 300 -0.71 16.07 9.12
C GLU A 300 -0.76 15.64 7.64
N PRO A 301 -1.76 16.08 6.87
CA PRO A 301 -2.89 16.91 7.30
C PRO A 301 -3.90 16.12 8.16
N ALA A 302 -4.47 16.78 9.17
CA ALA A 302 -5.61 16.24 9.91
C ALA A 302 -6.85 16.11 9.00
N GLY A 303 -7.64 15.04 9.16
CA GLY A 303 -8.89 14.86 8.44
C GLY A 303 -9.31 13.39 8.30
N ASP A 304 -10.35 13.17 7.51
CA ASP A 304 -10.75 11.82 7.11
C ASP A 304 -9.70 11.24 6.15
N MET A 305 -8.98 10.21 6.62
CA MET A 305 -7.88 9.60 5.86
C MET A 305 -8.34 9.13 4.49
N TRP A 306 -9.49 8.45 4.40
CA TRP A 306 -9.96 7.88 3.14
C TRP A 306 -10.26 8.95 2.09
N ARG A 307 -10.90 10.05 2.50
CA ARG A 307 -11.11 11.20 1.64
C ARG A 307 -9.79 11.81 1.19
N LEU A 308 -8.86 12.06 2.10
CA LEU A 308 -7.57 12.68 1.78
C LEU A 308 -6.77 11.84 0.76
N VAL A 309 -6.77 10.52 0.93
CA VAL A 309 -6.12 9.58 0.03
C VAL A 309 -6.74 9.61 -1.37
N GLU A 310 -8.06 9.47 -1.48
CA GLU A 310 -8.76 9.52 -2.77
C GLU A 310 -8.57 10.88 -3.48
N ASP A 311 -8.70 11.98 -2.74
CA ASP A 311 -8.50 13.34 -3.28
C ASP A 311 -7.04 13.56 -3.75
N ARG A 312 -6.05 12.91 -3.11
CA ARG A 312 -4.64 12.94 -3.58
C ARG A 312 -4.45 12.10 -4.84
N ILE A 313 -5.00 10.89 -4.88
CA ILE A 313 -4.91 10.01 -6.06
C ILE A 313 -5.51 10.70 -7.28
N ALA A 314 -6.74 11.22 -7.15
CA ALA A 314 -7.43 11.92 -8.23
C ALA A 314 -6.59 13.09 -8.74
N ARG A 315 -6.05 13.95 -7.85
CA ARG A 315 -5.19 15.06 -8.28
C ARG A 315 -3.92 14.61 -8.98
N HIS A 316 -3.20 13.63 -8.43
CA HIS A 316 -1.97 13.11 -9.03
C HIS A 316 -2.21 12.45 -10.38
N LEU A 317 -3.32 11.72 -10.52
CA LEU A 317 -3.69 11.07 -11.77
C LEU A 317 -4.09 12.10 -12.82
N PHE A 318 -4.85 13.13 -12.44
CA PHE A 318 -5.20 14.23 -13.34
C PHE A 318 -3.95 14.95 -13.84
N ASP A 319 -3.03 15.29 -12.93
CA ASP A 319 -1.78 15.95 -13.27
C ASP A 319 -0.91 15.09 -14.19
N ALA A 320 -0.89 13.78 -13.98
CA ALA A 320 -0.19 12.86 -14.87
C ALA A 320 -0.78 12.85 -16.28
N ILE A 321 -2.10 12.72 -16.40
CA ILE A 321 -2.78 12.58 -17.68
C ILE A 321 -2.85 13.91 -18.45
N ARG A 322 -3.10 15.03 -17.76
CA ARG A 322 -3.35 16.33 -18.40
C ARG A 322 -2.15 17.27 -18.40
N ARG A 323 -1.24 17.12 -17.45
CA ARG A 323 -0.08 18.02 -17.28
C ARG A 323 1.27 17.33 -17.51
N GLY A 324 1.28 16.01 -17.71
CA GLY A 324 2.52 15.24 -17.91
C GLY A 324 3.40 15.16 -16.67
N VAL A 325 2.84 15.40 -15.48
CA VAL A 325 3.57 15.25 -14.21
C VAL A 325 3.74 13.76 -13.92
N THR A 326 4.90 13.34 -13.40
CA THR A 326 5.11 11.93 -13.05
C THR A 326 4.13 11.50 -11.96
N PHE A 327 3.40 10.40 -12.21
CA PHE A 327 2.53 9.80 -11.20
C PHE A 327 3.40 9.26 -10.03
N PRO A 328 3.07 9.52 -8.75
CA PRO A 328 3.95 9.19 -7.64
C PRO A 328 4.19 7.69 -7.41
N ILE A 329 3.30 6.85 -7.93
CA ILE A 329 3.43 5.38 -7.88
C ILE A 329 4.08 4.94 -9.18
N LYS A 330 5.36 4.57 -9.12
CA LYS A 330 6.06 4.00 -10.26
C LYS A 330 5.58 2.58 -10.48
N ASN A 331 5.35 2.21 -11.74
CA ASN A 331 4.92 0.85 -12.09
C ASN A 331 5.93 -0.21 -11.62
N ALA A 332 7.23 0.09 -11.70
CA ALA A 332 8.30 -0.75 -11.17
C ALA A 332 8.16 -1.05 -9.66
N ASP A 333 7.70 -0.09 -8.86
CA ASP A 333 7.50 -0.33 -7.43
C ASP A 333 6.33 -1.29 -7.20
N ALA A 334 5.24 -1.13 -7.95
CA ALA A 334 4.07 -2.00 -7.85
C ALA A 334 4.40 -3.44 -8.31
N PHE A 335 5.25 -3.60 -9.33
CA PHE A 335 5.79 -4.89 -9.73
C PHE A 335 6.68 -5.51 -8.65
N GLU A 336 7.51 -4.71 -7.98
CA GLU A 336 8.36 -5.18 -6.89
C GLU A 336 7.52 -5.70 -5.70
N VAL A 337 6.39 -5.06 -5.39
CA VAL A 337 5.44 -5.54 -4.38
C VAL A 337 4.94 -6.95 -4.71
N VAL A 338 4.57 -7.20 -5.97
CA VAL A 338 4.13 -8.53 -6.40
C VAL A 338 5.29 -9.53 -6.38
N ARG A 339 6.50 -9.12 -6.82
CA ARG A 339 7.69 -9.98 -6.76
C ARG A 339 8.01 -10.44 -5.34
N VAL A 340 7.96 -9.53 -4.37
CA VAL A 340 8.12 -9.85 -2.94
C VAL A 340 6.99 -10.78 -2.46
N THR A 341 5.75 -10.50 -2.86
CA THR A 341 4.59 -11.34 -2.52
C THR A 341 4.75 -12.78 -3.03
N GLU A 342 5.23 -12.96 -4.26
CA GLU A 342 5.53 -14.29 -4.84
C GLU A 342 6.65 -15.00 -4.09
N GLN A 343 7.67 -14.28 -3.61
CA GLN A 343 8.73 -14.86 -2.77
C GLN A 343 8.18 -15.32 -1.41
N VAL A 344 7.27 -14.55 -0.81
CA VAL A 344 6.57 -14.93 0.43
C VAL A 344 5.74 -16.20 0.22
N LYS A 345 4.98 -16.30 -0.88
CA LYS A 345 4.21 -17.50 -1.21
C LYS A 345 5.09 -18.74 -1.34
N ARG A 346 6.23 -18.63 -2.03
CA ARG A 346 7.20 -19.74 -2.19
C ARG A 346 7.77 -20.24 -0.86
N GLN A 347 7.95 -19.34 0.11
CA GLN A 347 8.41 -19.70 1.46
C GLN A 347 7.32 -20.32 2.33
N ASN A 348 6.05 -20.25 1.90
CA ASN A 348 4.89 -20.74 2.64
C ASN A 348 4.07 -21.74 1.79
N PRO A 349 4.66 -22.90 1.44
CA PRO A 349 4.03 -23.90 0.56
C PRO A 349 2.85 -24.65 1.22
N GLN A 350 2.60 -24.45 2.52
CA GLN A 350 1.45 -25.01 3.22
C GLN A 350 0.11 -24.45 2.74
N PHE A 351 0.11 -23.30 2.05
CA PHE A 351 -1.07 -22.73 1.42
C PHE A 351 -1.09 -23.12 -0.07
N PRO A 352 -2.20 -23.70 -0.57
CA PRO A 352 -2.33 -24.05 -1.99
C PRO A 352 -2.61 -22.78 -2.82
N TRP A 353 -1.56 -21.97 -3.03
CA TRP A 353 -1.65 -20.76 -3.84
C TRP A 353 -2.14 -21.06 -5.26
N ILE A 354 -2.94 -20.15 -5.79
CA ILE A 354 -3.34 -20.16 -7.20
C ILE A 354 -2.17 -19.75 -8.10
N GLY A 355 -2.05 -20.41 -9.26
CA GLY A 355 -1.12 -20.02 -10.33
C GLY A 355 0.26 -20.66 -10.22
#